data_AF-A0AAU9UPT2-F1
#
_entry.id   AF-A0AAU9UPT2-F1
#
_cell.length_a   1.000
_cell.length_b   1.000
_cell.length_c   1.000
_cell.angle_alpha   90.00
_cell.angle_beta   90.00
_cell.angle_gamma   90.00
#
_symmetry.space_group_name_H-M   'P 1'
#
loop_
_entity.id
_entity.type
_entity.pdbx_description
1 polymer ?
#
loop_
_entity_poly.entity_id
_entity_poly.type
_entity_poly.pdbx_seq_one_letter_code
_entity_poly.pdbx_strand_id
1 'polypeptide(L)'
;MERIHIPMSIRVKLLCDLSFYVPQNCRICNFNLRSRLWDNLIVENGNNSFTAAFIEDLVSLLKNQIGHNIYFQNIEDSDDHLVYYWLGMSKHQFKQILDEVPRLNNAHRGATALAAYLTKLKTGDSDKRRLYETIRNTLERLRSIARELQTQDFVPQNLGLQHMTRQKIAEGNLIIPNGLFASTNQIKPIVIMDGTYVFIQKNSNYKYQKQTYSMHKLSNLVKPFILTYTDGYILDVLGHPVQQQ
;
A
#
# COMPACT_ATOMS: atom_id res chain seq x y z
N MET A 1 -50.70 17.26 -3.20
CA MET A 1 -49.48 16.90 -2.44
C MET A 1 -48.27 17.18 -3.29
N GLU A 2 -47.40 18.07 -2.84
CA GLU A 2 -46.15 18.35 -3.53
C GLU A 2 -45.23 17.11 -3.47
N ARG A 3 -44.80 16.65 -4.64
CA ARG A 3 -43.91 15.50 -4.79
C ARG A 3 -42.52 16.02 -5.12
N ILE A 4 -41.56 15.77 -4.24
CA ILE A 4 -40.18 16.20 -4.39
C ILE A 4 -39.31 15.05 -4.89
N HIS A 5 -38.23 15.37 -5.58
CA HIS A 5 -37.23 14.38 -5.96
C HIS A 5 -36.58 13.79 -4.71
N ILE A 6 -36.40 12.47 -4.69
CA ILE A 6 -35.76 11.79 -3.57
C ILE A 6 -34.28 12.23 -3.51
N PRO A 7 -33.82 12.85 -2.41
CA PRO A 7 -32.44 13.30 -2.29
C PRO A 7 -31.44 12.15 -2.42
N MET A 8 -30.27 12.43 -3.00
CA MET A 8 -29.21 11.42 -3.19
C MET A 8 -28.81 10.73 -1.88
N SER A 9 -28.72 11.48 -0.77
CA SER A 9 -28.39 10.93 0.56
C SER A 9 -29.40 9.90 1.05
N ILE A 10 -30.69 10.08 0.72
CA ILE A 10 -31.75 9.13 1.06
C ILE A 10 -31.69 7.90 0.15
N ARG A 11 -31.43 8.09 -1.16
CA ARG A 11 -31.24 6.98 -2.11
C ARG A 11 -30.08 6.07 -1.68
N VAL A 12 -28.97 6.68 -1.25
CA VAL A 12 -27.82 5.98 -0.67
C VAL A 12 -28.23 5.21 0.59
N LYS A 13 -28.93 5.85 1.52
CA LYS A 13 -29.35 5.23 2.79
C LYS A 13 -30.25 4.02 2.55
N LEU A 14 -31.22 4.13 1.66
CA LEU A 14 -32.11 3.03 1.29
C LEU A 14 -31.35 1.87 0.66
N LEU A 15 -30.35 2.17 -0.19
CA LEU A 15 -29.51 1.15 -0.81
C LEU A 15 -28.62 0.42 0.22
N CYS A 16 -27.98 1.15 1.13
CA CYS A 16 -27.05 0.57 2.11
C CYS A 16 -27.77 -0.14 3.27
N ASP A 17 -28.82 0.47 3.82
CA ASP A 17 -29.46 -0.02 5.04
C ASP A 17 -30.57 -1.04 4.74
N LEU A 18 -31.26 -0.89 3.61
CA LEU A 18 -32.44 -1.70 3.26
C LEU A 18 -32.27 -2.52 1.96
N SER A 19 -31.06 -2.50 1.36
CA SER A 19 -30.79 -3.14 0.06
C SER A 19 -31.75 -2.72 -1.06
N PHE A 20 -32.31 -1.51 -0.98
CA PHE A 20 -33.34 -1.04 -1.91
C PHE A 20 -32.82 0.07 -2.82
N TYR A 21 -32.76 -0.21 -4.12
CA TYR A 21 -32.33 0.76 -5.12
C TYR A 21 -33.49 1.64 -5.58
N VAL A 22 -33.28 2.96 -5.49
CA VAL A 22 -34.21 3.97 -6.01
C VAL A 22 -33.56 4.65 -7.22
N PRO A 23 -34.15 4.54 -8.44
CA PRO A 23 -33.64 5.20 -9.64
C PRO A 23 -33.55 6.72 -9.55
N GLN A 24 -32.78 7.31 -10.45
CA GLN A 24 -32.80 8.76 -10.65
C GLN A 24 -34.21 9.22 -11.05
N ASN A 25 -34.58 10.43 -10.62
CA ASN A 25 -35.87 11.07 -10.89
C ASN A 25 -37.10 10.50 -10.18
N CYS A 26 -36.97 9.46 -9.34
CA CYS A 26 -38.06 9.05 -8.45
C CYS A 26 -38.47 10.19 -7.50
N ARG A 27 -39.78 10.31 -7.28
CA ARG A 27 -40.37 11.36 -6.43
C ARG A 27 -41.09 10.76 -5.25
N ILE A 28 -41.04 11.45 -4.12
CA ILE A 28 -41.72 11.10 -2.88
C ILE A 28 -42.52 12.29 -2.36
N CYS A 29 -43.62 12.03 -1.65
CA CYS A 29 -44.34 13.10 -0.95
C CYS A 29 -43.62 13.47 0.36
N ASN A 30 -43.80 14.71 0.81
CA ASN A 30 -43.20 15.20 2.06
C ASN A 30 -43.59 14.37 3.30
N PHE A 31 -44.80 13.79 3.32
CA PHE A 31 -45.26 12.95 4.42
C PHE A 31 -44.41 11.68 4.54
N ASN A 32 -44.27 10.92 3.45
CA ASN A 32 -43.50 9.67 3.43
C ASN A 32 -42.00 9.89 3.64
N LEU A 33 -41.47 11.04 3.20
CA LEU A 33 -40.08 11.40 3.48
C LEU A 33 -39.82 11.63 4.98
N ARG A 34 -40.81 12.14 5.72
CA ARG A 34 -40.71 12.44 7.16
C ARG A 34 -41.10 11.28 8.06
N SER A 35 -42.05 10.44 7.63
CA SER A 35 -42.57 9.33 8.44
C SER A 35 -41.57 8.19 8.64
N ARG A 36 -40.55 8.07 7.77
CA ARG A 36 -39.50 7.03 7.81
C ARG A 36 -40.03 5.58 7.77
N LEU A 37 -41.28 5.38 7.36
CA LEU A 37 -41.91 4.06 7.19
C LEU A 37 -41.52 3.46 5.83
N TRP A 38 -40.24 3.18 5.66
CA TRP A 38 -39.68 2.75 4.37
C TRP A 38 -40.08 1.32 3.99
N ASP A 39 -40.22 0.42 4.97
CA ASP A 39 -40.51 -0.99 4.74
C ASP A 39 -41.84 -1.19 3.97
N ASN A 40 -42.87 -0.42 4.33
CA ASN A 40 -44.17 -0.49 3.67
C ASN A 40 -44.12 0.05 2.23
N LEU A 41 -43.32 1.10 2.00
CA LEU A 41 -43.18 1.73 0.67
C LEU A 41 -42.43 0.84 -0.32
N ILE A 42 -41.48 0.04 0.18
CA ILE A 42 -40.66 -0.88 -0.61
C ILE A 42 -41.52 -2.03 -1.15
N VAL A 43 -42.36 -2.63 -0.29
CA VAL A 43 -43.22 -3.76 -0.67
C VAL A 43 -44.26 -3.35 -1.71
N GLU A 44 -44.83 -2.15 -1.58
CA GLU A 44 -45.90 -1.67 -2.48
C GLU A 44 -45.40 -1.19 -3.86
N ASN A 45 -44.11 -0.81 -3.98
CA ASN A 45 -43.57 -0.17 -5.19
C ASN A 45 -42.39 -0.93 -5.80
N GLY A 46 -42.19 -2.19 -5.43
CA GLY A 46 -41.14 -3.04 -5.98
C GLY A 46 -41.36 -3.29 -7.47
N ASN A 47 -40.40 -2.87 -8.31
CA ASN A 47 -40.34 -3.24 -9.71
C ASN A 47 -39.07 -4.06 -9.96
N ASN A 48 -39.21 -5.21 -10.62
CA ASN A 48 -38.11 -6.14 -10.90
C ASN A 48 -37.40 -5.87 -12.24
N SER A 49 -37.79 -4.82 -12.98
CA SER A 49 -37.10 -4.43 -14.21
C SER A 49 -35.79 -3.70 -13.90
N PHE A 50 -34.65 -4.31 -14.24
CA PHE A 50 -33.33 -3.73 -14.04
C PHE A 50 -32.61 -3.53 -15.38
N THR A 51 -32.11 -2.32 -15.64
CA THR A 51 -31.42 -1.96 -16.89
C THR A 51 -29.94 -1.66 -16.64
N ALA A 52 -29.11 -1.68 -17.69
CA ALA A 52 -27.70 -1.31 -17.58
C ALA A 52 -27.50 0.10 -17.00
N ALA A 53 -28.36 1.06 -17.36
CA ALA A 53 -28.31 2.42 -16.81
C ALA A 53 -28.56 2.46 -15.29
N PHE A 54 -29.40 1.56 -14.77
CA PHE A 54 -29.62 1.42 -13.32
C PHE A 54 -28.41 0.81 -12.61
N ILE A 55 -27.72 -0.15 -13.26
CA ILE A 55 -26.44 -0.68 -12.75
C ILE A 55 -25.41 0.46 -12.66
N GLU A 56 -25.25 1.26 -13.71
CA GLU A 56 -24.29 2.37 -13.74
C GLU A 56 -24.56 3.40 -12.64
N ASP A 57 -25.82 3.79 -12.46
CA ASP A 57 -26.23 4.71 -11.41
C ASP A 57 -26.05 4.10 -10.01
N LEU A 58 -26.40 2.82 -9.81
CA LEU A 58 -26.15 2.10 -8.56
C LEU A 58 -24.65 2.06 -8.23
N VAL A 59 -23.80 1.74 -9.20
CA VAL A 59 -22.34 1.77 -9.04
C VAL A 59 -21.85 3.18 -8.73
N SER A 60 -22.45 4.22 -9.31
CA SER A 60 -22.11 5.62 -8.99
C SER A 60 -22.46 6.00 -7.54
N LEU A 61 -23.61 5.54 -7.04
CA LEU A 61 -24.03 5.73 -5.64
C LEU A 61 -23.06 5.03 -4.69
N LEU A 62 -22.72 3.78 -4.99
CA LEU A 62 -21.77 2.99 -4.20
C LEU A 62 -20.36 3.56 -4.25
N LYS A 63 -19.86 4.05 -5.40
CA LYS A 63 -18.54 4.71 -5.50
C LYS A 63 -18.38 5.92 -4.59
N ASN A 64 -19.49 6.58 -4.26
CA ASN A 64 -19.50 7.72 -3.33
C ASN A 64 -19.55 7.27 -1.86
N GLN A 65 -19.93 6.02 -1.58
CA GLN A 65 -20.00 5.41 -0.24
C GLN A 65 -18.83 4.50 0.09
N ILE A 66 -18.23 3.87 -0.93
CA ILE A 66 -17.03 3.07 -0.80
C ILE A 66 -15.86 4.04 -0.59
N GLY A 67 -15.74 4.55 0.63
CA GLY A 67 -14.44 4.76 1.21
C GLY A 67 -13.80 3.39 1.31
N HIS A 68 -12.78 3.10 0.51
CA HIS A 68 -11.90 1.96 0.77
C HIS A 68 -11.07 2.29 2.02
N ASN A 69 -11.75 2.52 3.15
CA ASN A 69 -11.14 2.98 4.37
C ASN A 69 -10.52 1.78 5.02
N ILE A 70 -9.19 1.75 5.02
CA ILE A 70 -8.47 0.80 5.84
C ILE A 70 -8.01 1.60 7.04
N TYR A 71 -8.65 1.34 8.17
CA TYR A 71 -8.29 1.96 9.44
C TYR A 71 -7.01 1.31 9.95
N PHE A 72 -5.87 1.70 9.39
CA PHE A 72 -4.55 1.19 9.80
C PHE A 72 -4.15 1.58 11.24
N GLN A 73 -4.98 2.33 11.98
CA GLN A 73 -4.81 2.47 13.43
C GLN A 73 -5.13 1.17 14.16
N ASN A 74 -6.09 0.38 13.66
CA ASN A 74 -6.34 -0.98 14.11
C ASN A 74 -6.37 -1.91 12.90
N ILE A 75 -5.18 -2.36 12.48
CA ILE A 75 -5.05 -3.24 11.32
C ILE A 75 -5.74 -4.59 11.51
N GLU A 76 -5.97 -5.02 12.76
CA GLU A 76 -6.63 -6.29 13.07
C GLU A 76 -8.08 -6.33 12.58
N ASP A 77 -8.79 -5.20 12.63
CA ASP A 77 -10.18 -5.07 12.19
C ASP A 77 -10.31 -5.01 10.65
N SER A 78 -9.20 -4.87 9.94
CA SER A 78 -9.20 -4.76 8.47
C SER A 78 -9.26 -6.13 7.80
N ASP A 79 -9.83 -6.25 6.61
CA ASP A 79 -9.85 -7.51 5.87
C ASP A 79 -8.42 -7.96 5.44
N ASP A 80 -8.08 -9.23 5.61
CA ASP A 80 -6.75 -9.79 5.33
C ASP A 80 -6.37 -9.64 3.85
N HIS A 81 -7.31 -9.89 2.93
CA HIS A 81 -7.06 -9.78 1.50
C HIS A 81 -6.82 -8.32 1.11
N LEU A 82 -7.56 -7.38 1.68
CA LEU A 82 -7.32 -5.96 1.47
C LEU A 82 -5.96 -5.53 2.03
N VAL A 83 -5.59 -5.95 3.24
CA VAL A 83 -4.28 -5.63 3.83
C VAL A 83 -3.16 -6.13 2.92
N TYR A 84 -3.22 -7.39 2.47
CA TYR A 84 -2.23 -7.94 1.54
C TYR A 84 -2.23 -7.21 0.20
N TYR A 85 -3.41 -6.85 -0.33
CA TYR A 85 -3.54 -6.10 -1.58
C TYR A 85 -2.88 -4.71 -1.51
N TRP A 86 -3.01 -3.97 -0.41
CA TRP A 86 -2.44 -2.62 -0.32
C TRP A 86 -1.00 -2.59 0.19
N LEU A 87 -0.65 -3.45 1.15
CA LEU A 87 0.68 -3.45 1.78
C LEU A 87 1.64 -4.45 1.13
N GLY A 88 1.13 -5.52 0.51
CA GLY A 88 1.95 -6.59 -0.08
C GLY A 88 2.47 -7.59 0.95
N MET A 89 1.92 -7.58 2.15
CA MET A 89 2.33 -8.42 3.27
C MET A 89 1.13 -8.73 4.16
N SER A 90 1.25 -9.76 4.99
CA SER A 90 0.21 -10.11 5.96
C SER A 90 0.18 -9.13 7.13
N LYS A 91 -0.92 -9.13 7.90
CA LYS A 91 -1.03 -8.37 9.16
C LYS A 91 0.10 -8.71 10.14
N HIS A 92 0.45 -9.99 10.24
CA HIS A 92 1.55 -10.46 11.09
C HIS A 92 2.89 -9.85 10.66
N GLN A 93 3.22 -9.90 9.37
CA GLN A 93 4.46 -9.31 8.85
C GLN A 93 4.50 -7.79 9.07
N PHE A 94 3.36 -7.12 8.85
CA PHE A 94 3.24 -5.69 9.11
C PHE A 94 3.51 -5.36 10.59
N LYS A 95 2.91 -6.12 11.51
CA LYS A 95 3.11 -5.96 12.95
C LYS A 95 4.55 -6.23 13.36
N GLN A 96 5.17 -7.27 12.79
CA GLN A 96 6.58 -7.58 13.03
C GLN A 96 7.49 -6.39 12.65
N ILE A 97 7.31 -5.81 11.46
CA ILE A 97 8.08 -4.63 11.02
C ILE A 97 7.84 -3.43 11.96
N LEU A 98 6.61 -3.25 12.43
CA LEU A 98 6.27 -2.17 13.35
C LEU A 98 6.94 -2.37 14.72
N ASP A 99 6.96 -3.60 15.23
CA ASP A 99 7.56 -3.97 16.52
C ASP A 99 9.09 -3.88 16.50
N GLU A 100 9.73 -4.15 15.34
CA GLU A 100 11.17 -3.94 15.12
C GLU A 100 11.59 -2.46 15.17
N VAL A 101 10.64 -1.52 15.08
CA VAL A 101 10.90 -0.07 15.20
C VAL A 101 10.06 0.56 16.32
N PRO A 102 10.48 0.43 17.59
CA PRO A 102 9.74 0.94 18.74
C PRO A 102 9.47 2.45 18.68
N ARG A 103 10.39 3.24 18.11
CA ARG A 103 10.22 4.70 17.92
C ARG A 103 9.04 5.01 17.01
N LEU A 104 8.82 4.19 15.98
CA LEU A 104 7.69 4.33 15.07
C LEU A 104 6.42 3.78 15.70
N ASN A 105 6.49 2.62 16.37
CA ASN A 105 5.34 2.00 17.04
C ASN A 105 4.72 2.93 18.09
N ASN A 106 5.58 3.58 18.90
CA ASN A 106 5.17 4.52 19.94
C ASN A 106 4.80 5.92 19.41
N ALA A 107 5.05 6.21 18.13
CA ALA A 107 4.70 7.50 17.56
C ALA A 107 3.18 7.62 17.39
N HIS A 108 2.67 8.85 17.53
CA HIS A 108 1.26 9.12 17.25
C HIS A 108 0.93 8.75 15.79
N ARG A 109 0.03 7.77 15.62
CA ARG A 109 -0.34 7.17 14.32
C ARG A 109 0.81 6.43 13.63
N GLY A 110 1.71 5.81 14.39
CA GLY A 110 2.84 5.01 13.91
C GLY A 110 2.45 3.93 12.89
N ALA A 111 1.47 3.09 13.23
CA ALA A 111 0.94 2.07 12.32
C ALA A 111 0.40 2.69 11.01
N THR A 112 -0.36 3.78 11.10
CA THR A 112 -0.84 4.49 9.92
C THR A 112 0.31 5.05 9.08
N ALA A 113 1.36 5.56 9.72
CA ALA A 113 2.55 6.08 9.04
C ALA A 113 3.28 4.98 8.27
N LEU A 114 3.48 3.81 8.90
CA LEU A 114 4.07 2.64 8.27
C LEU A 114 3.23 2.19 7.08
N ALA A 115 1.92 2.03 7.26
CA ALA A 115 1.01 1.63 6.20
C ALA A 115 1.03 2.60 5.01
N ALA A 116 0.99 3.91 5.29
CA ALA A 116 1.05 4.96 4.27
C ALA A 116 2.36 4.95 3.47
N TYR A 117 3.46 4.62 4.14
CA TYR A 117 4.78 4.46 3.52
C TYR A 117 4.85 3.19 2.67
N LEU A 118 4.47 2.03 3.20
CA LEU A 118 4.47 0.75 2.49
C LEU A 118 3.54 0.75 1.28
N THR A 119 2.34 1.32 1.42
CA THR A 119 1.41 1.49 0.29
C THR A 119 2.08 2.32 -0.80
N LYS A 120 2.76 3.41 -0.45
CA LYS A 120 3.44 4.27 -1.44
C LYS A 120 4.57 3.52 -2.14
N LEU A 121 5.36 2.71 -1.42
CA LEU A 121 6.39 1.87 -2.01
C LEU A 121 5.81 0.85 -2.99
N LYS A 122 4.74 0.14 -2.59
CA LYS A 122 4.12 -0.89 -3.42
C LYS A 122 3.49 -0.33 -4.68
N THR A 123 2.85 0.83 -4.59
CA THR A 123 1.92 1.29 -5.64
C THR A 123 2.44 2.45 -6.45
N GLY A 124 3.47 3.15 -6.00
CA GLY A 124 3.99 4.39 -6.63
C GLY A 124 3.03 5.59 -6.58
N ASP A 125 1.75 5.37 -6.30
CA ASP A 125 0.67 6.33 -6.43
C ASP A 125 0.54 7.33 -5.26
N SER A 126 0.26 8.58 -5.60
CA SER A 126 -0.02 9.69 -4.68
C SER A 126 -1.50 9.79 -4.31
N ASP A 127 -2.40 9.24 -5.12
CA ASP A 127 -3.85 9.46 -5.03
C ASP A 127 -4.63 8.42 -4.20
N LYS A 128 -3.91 7.44 -3.63
CA LYS A 128 -4.44 6.52 -2.61
C LYS A 128 -4.72 7.18 -1.25
N ARG A 129 -4.81 8.51 -1.21
CA ARG A 129 -5.22 9.32 -0.04
C ARG A 129 -6.57 8.90 0.52
N ARG A 130 -7.48 8.47 -0.36
CA ARG A 130 -8.84 8.03 0.02
C ARG A 130 -8.84 6.87 1.02
N LEU A 131 -7.75 6.10 1.10
CA LEU A 131 -7.64 4.99 2.06
C LEU A 131 -7.50 5.45 3.52
N TYR A 132 -7.00 6.67 3.75
CA TYR A 132 -6.51 7.13 5.05
C TYR A 132 -7.37 8.22 5.70
N GLU A 133 -8.44 8.68 5.04
CA GLU A 133 -9.29 9.80 5.50
C GLU A 133 -8.50 11.01 6.02
N THR A 134 -7.34 11.26 5.43
CA THR A 134 -6.36 12.21 5.97
C THR A 134 -5.94 13.21 4.89
N ILE A 135 -5.73 14.47 5.29
CA ILE A 135 -5.28 15.54 4.41
C ILE A 135 -3.87 15.21 3.88
N ARG A 136 -3.62 15.56 2.61
CA ARG A 136 -2.37 15.27 1.88
C ARG A 136 -1.11 15.60 2.69
N ASN A 137 -1.04 16.80 3.27
CA ASN A 137 0.15 17.25 4.01
C ASN A 137 0.45 16.36 5.22
N THR A 138 -0.58 15.91 5.93
CA THR A 138 -0.43 14.99 7.05
C THR A 138 0.06 13.63 6.57
N LEU A 139 -0.45 13.12 5.44
CA LEU A 139 -0.01 11.84 4.87
C LEU A 139 1.46 11.89 4.43
N GLU A 140 1.88 12.98 3.77
CA GLU A 140 3.29 13.18 3.38
C GLU A 140 4.21 13.26 4.61
N ARG A 141 3.77 13.96 5.67
CA ARG A 141 4.51 13.99 6.94
C ARG A 141 4.64 12.60 7.57
N LEU A 142 3.55 11.84 7.64
CA LEU A 142 3.56 10.48 8.18
C LEU A 142 4.50 9.56 7.37
N ARG A 143 4.46 9.63 6.04
CA ARG A 143 5.39 8.90 5.16
C ARG A 143 6.84 9.28 5.41
N SER A 144 7.12 10.57 5.59
CA SER A 144 8.47 11.06 5.88
C SER A 144 8.98 10.51 7.21
N ILE A 145 8.15 10.56 8.26
CA ILE A 145 8.48 10.03 9.60
C ILE A 145 8.76 8.52 9.50
N ALA A 146 7.87 7.76 8.87
CA ALA A 146 8.08 6.32 8.69
C ALA A 146 9.36 6.02 7.91
N ARG A 147 9.61 6.72 6.79
CA ARG A 147 10.84 6.54 6.00
C ARG A 147 12.08 6.80 6.85
N GLU A 148 12.09 7.91 7.59
CA GLU A 148 13.23 8.31 8.41
C GLU A 148 13.52 7.28 9.51
N LEU A 149 12.50 6.89 10.28
CA LEU A 149 12.65 5.93 11.37
C LEU A 149 13.02 4.54 10.84
N GLN A 150 12.42 4.09 9.74
CA GLN A 150 12.83 2.85 9.08
C GLN A 150 14.29 2.89 8.62
N THR A 151 14.74 4.02 8.06
CA THR A 151 16.14 4.17 7.61
C THR A 151 17.12 4.17 8.78
N GLN A 152 16.73 4.74 9.93
CA GLN A 152 17.59 4.86 11.11
C GLN A 152 17.62 3.59 11.97
N ASP A 153 16.46 2.94 12.15
CA ASP A 153 16.29 1.91 13.16
C ASP A 153 16.18 0.51 12.53
N PHE A 154 15.44 0.35 11.43
CA PHE A 154 15.18 -0.97 10.82
C PHE A 154 16.27 -1.38 9.84
N VAL A 155 16.63 -0.49 8.90
CA VAL A 155 17.59 -0.79 7.83
C VAL A 155 18.93 -1.27 8.40
N PRO A 156 19.56 -0.60 9.38
CA PRO A 156 20.87 -1.04 9.89
C PRO A 156 20.84 -2.40 10.61
N GLN A 157 19.67 -2.85 11.05
CA GLN A 157 19.49 -4.15 11.72
C GLN A 157 19.15 -5.29 10.76
N ASN A 158 18.68 -4.97 9.55
CA ASN A 158 18.14 -5.95 8.60
C ASN A 158 18.78 -5.90 7.20
N LEU A 159 19.61 -4.90 6.91
CA LEU A 159 20.27 -4.72 5.62
C LEU A 159 21.66 -4.07 5.81
N GLY A 160 22.64 -4.51 5.03
CA GLY A 160 24.00 -3.99 5.08
C GLY A 160 24.96 -4.95 5.76
N LEU A 161 26.24 -4.94 5.38
CA LEU A 161 27.22 -5.92 5.88
C LEU A 161 27.42 -5.92 7.42
N GLN A 162 26.94 -4.90 8.14
CA GLN A 162 27.11 -4.77 9.58
C GLN A 162 26.06 -5.52 10.41
N HIS A 163 24.90 -5.85 9.85
CA HIS A 163 23.82 -6.50 10.61
C HIS A 163 24.06 -7.99 10.85
N MET A 164 25.06 -8.59 10.19
CA MET A 164 25.28 -10.03 10.22
C MET A 164 26.75 -10.41 10.32
N THR A 165 27.03 -11.40 11.16
CA THR A 165 28.39 -11.96 11.28
C THR A 165 28.69 -12.92 10.14
N ARG A 166 29.97 -13.08 9.83
CA ARG A 166 30.43 -14.07 8.85
C ARG A 166 29.99 -15.50 9.23
N GLN A 167 29.96 -15.85 10.52
CA GLN A 167 29.48 -17.18 10.94
C GLN A 167 28.01 -17.38 10.59
N LYS A 168 27.14 -16.41 10.90
CA LYS A 168 25.70 -16.52 10.61
C LYS A 168 25.41 -16.58 9.10
N ILE A 169 26.18 -15.84 8.30
CA ILE A 169 26.16 -15.97 6.83
C ILE A 169 26.57 -17.38 6.41
N ALA A 170 27.62 -17.89 7.02
CA ALA A 170 28.14 -19.21 6.73
C ALA A 170 27.22 -20.34 7.21
N GLU A 171 26.36 -20.16 8.19
CA GLU A 171 25.39 -21.19 8.63
C GLU A 171 24.17 -21.25 7.69
N GLY A 172 23.67 -20.09 7.26
CA GLY A 172 22.45 -20.00 6.44
C GLY A 172 22.63 -20.28 4.95
N ASN A 173 23.88 -20.33 4.45
CA ASN A 173 24.14 -20.30 3.01
C ASN A 173 25.21 -21.33 2.59
N LEU A 174 24.98 -22.62 2.89
CA LEU A 174 25.92 -23.72 2.55
C LEU A 174 25.37 -24.78 1.61
N ILE A 175 24.06 -24.82 1.37
CA ILE A 175 23.44 -25.88 0.56
C ILE A 175 24.10 -25.96 -0.82
N ILE A 176 24.15 -24.84 -1.55
CA ILE A 176 24.77 -24.76 -2.87
C ILE A 176 26.31 -24.83 -2.80
N PRO A 177 27.01 -24.09 -1.91
CA PRO A 177 28.47 -24.20 -1.81
C PRO A 177 28.98 -25.61 -1.52
N ASN A 178 28.32 -26.35 -0.61
CA ASN A 178 28.73 -27.72 -0.28
C ASN A 178 28.51 -28.67 -1.46
N GLY A 179 27.44 -28.49 -2.24
CA GLY A 179 27.18 -29.26 -3.45
C GLY A 179 28.19 -29.00 -4.56
N LEU A 180 28.64 -27.75 -4.73
CA LEU A 180 29.56 -27.35 -5.79
C LEU A 180 31.03 -27.63 -5.46
N PHE A 181 31.44 -27.43 -4.20
CA PHE A 181 32.84 -27.45 -3.79
C PHE A 181 33.20 -28.63 -2.89
N ALA A 182 32.38 -29.68 -2.89
CA ALA A 182 32.54 -30.98 -2.25
C ALA A 182 33.73 -31.06 -1.27
N SER A 183 33.45 -30.93 0.03
CA SER A 183 34.35 -31.34 1.12
C SER A 183 35.74 -30.71 1.13
N THR A 184 35.83 -29.37 1.15
CA THR A 184 36.96 -28.76 1.85
C THR A 184 36.53 -28.55 3.30
N ASN A 185 37.37 -28.90 4.29
CA ASN A 185 37.13 -28.66 5.74
C ASN A 185 37.01 -27.16 6.10
N GLN A 186 36.70 -26.30 5.13
CA GLN A 186 36.59 -24.86 5.22
C GLN A 186 35.18 -24.45 4.88
N ILE A 187 34.48 -23.85 5.85
CA ILE A 187 33.16 -23.28 5.64
C ILE A 187 33.30 -22.02 4.77
N LYS A 188 32.81 -22.12 3.52
CA LYS A 188 32.91 -21.07 2.49
C LYS A 188 31.52 -20.75 1.94
N PRO A 189 30.80 -19.76 2.50
CA PRO A 189 29.57 -19.29 1.89
C PRO A 189 29.85 -18.63 0.53
N ILE A 190 28.92 -18.77 -0.40
CA ILE A 190 28.96 -18.07 -1.70
C ILE A 190 27.98 -16.89 -1.63
N VAL A 191 28.47 -15.68 -1.91
CA VAL A 191 27.61 -14.50 -2.10
C VAL A 191 27.49 -14.24 -3.60
N ILE A 192 26.25 -14.12 -4.07
CA ILE A 192 25.96 -13.69 -5.44
C ILE A 192 25.94 -12.17 -5.44
N MET A 193 26.62 -11.57 -6.42
CA MET A 193 26.69 -10.12 -6.59
C MET A 193 26.24 -9.78 -7.99
N ASP A 194 25.15 -9.04 -8.11
CA ASP A 194 24.63 -8.62 -9.41
C ASP A 194 24.27 -7.13 -9.41
N GLY A 195 24.57 -6.47 -10.53
CA GLY A 195 24.31 -5.06 -10.75
C GLY A 195 23.31 -4.87 -11.87
N THR A 196 22.10 -4.44 -11.54
CA THR A 196 21.04 -4.21 -12.53
C THR A 196 20.77 -2.73 -12.74
N TYR A 197 20.21 -2.37 -13.90
CA TYR A 197 19.78 -1.01 -14.20
C TYR A 197 18.27 -0.90 -13.96
N VAL A 198 17.87 0.03 -13.09
CA VAL A 198 16.46 0.38 -12.89
C VAL A 198 16.22 1.74 -13.52
N PHE A 199 15.55 1.75 -14.67
CA PHE A 199 15.15 2.98 -15.34
C PHE A 199 14.12 3.72 -14.48
N ILE A 200 14.30 5.02 -14.36
CA ILE A 200 13.41 5.89 -13.60
C ILE A 200 12.89 7.01 -14.49
N GLN A 201 11.68 7.49 -14.18
CA GLN A 201 11.12 8.63 -14.88
C GLN A 201 11.91 9.91 -14.59
N LYS A 202 11.84 10.85 -15.53
CA LYS A 202 12.42 12.18 -15.37
C LYS A 202 11.81 12.85 -14.14
N ASN A 203 12.67 13.24 -13.19
CA ASN A 203 12.28 13.96 -12.00
C ASN A 203 12.30 15.47 -12.26
N SER A 204 11.37 16.24 -11.70
CA SER A 204 11.38 17.71 -11.73
C SER A 204 12.53 18.30 -10.92
N ASN A 205 13.09 17.55 -9.95
CA ASN A 205 14.31 17.91 -9.25
C ASN A 205 15.52 17.73 -10.18
N TYR A 206 16.00 18.86 -10.72
CA TYR A 206 17.13 18.91 -11.65
C TYR A 206 18.41 18.27 -11.10
N LYS A 207 18.73 18.48 -9.81
CA LYS A 207 19.93 17.88 -9.18
C LYS A 207 19.84 16.35 -9.20
N TYR A 208 18.70 15.82 -8.78
CA TYR A 208 18.46 14.37 -8.78
C TYR A 208 18.44 13.81 -10.21
N GLN A 209 17.85 14.53 -11.16
CA GLN A 209 17.86 14.14 -12.57
C GLN A 209 19.30 14.05 -13.11
N LYS A 210 20.17 15.02 -12.81
CA LYS A 210 21.57 14.98 -13.25
C LYS A 210 22.33 13.81 -12.62
N GLN A 211 22.10 13.55 -11.34
CA GLN A 211 22.75 12.45 -10.60
C GLN A 211 22.30 11.05 -11.06
N THR A 212 21.14 10.93 -11.69
CA THR A 212 20.62 9.63 -12.16
C THR A 212 20.74 9.47 -13.68
N TYR A 213 21.22 10.48 -14.40
CA TYR A 213 21.38 10.38 -15.85
C TYR A 213 22.64 9.59 -16.20
N SER A 214 22.47 8.48 -16.91
CA SER A 214 23.57 7.66 -17.41
C SER A 214 23.93 8.08 -18.84
N MET A 215 25.17 8.49 -19.07
CA MET A 215 25.68 8.78 -20.42
C MET A 215 25.77 7.51 -21.28
N HIS A 216 26.03 6.35 -20.68
CA HIS A 216 26.09 5.08 -21.41
C HIS A 216 24.72 4.59 -21.88
N LYS A 217 23.66 4.88 -21.13
CA LYS A 217 22.29 4.44 -21.45
C LYS A 217 21.40 5.57 -21.98
N LEU A 218 21.94 6.79 -22.05
CA LEU A 218 21.27 8.01 -22.50
C LEU A 218 19.88 8.20 -21.84
N SER A 219 19.78 7.85 -20.56
CA SER A 219 18.52 7.83 -19.83
C SER A 219 18.74 7.96 -18.31
N ASN A 220 17.68 8.34 -17.59
CA ASN A 220 17.65 8.37 -16.14
C ASN A 220 17.47 6.95 -15.57
N LEU A 221 18.42 6.52 -14.74
CA LEU A 221 18.40 5.23 -14.08
C LEU A 221 19.11 5.28 -12.72
N VAL A 222 18.83 4.29 -11.88
CA VAL A 222 19.67 3.92 -10.74
C VAL A 222 20.27 2.54 -11.00
N LYS A 223 21.44 2.29 -10.43
CA LYS A 223 22.15 1.02 -10.59
C LYS A 223 22.38 0.38 -9.23
N PRO A 224 21.36 -0.28 -8.64
CA PRO A 224 21.56 -1.08 -7.46
C PRO A 224 22.48 -2.25 -7.77
N PHE A 225 23.37 -2.53 -6.84
CA PHE A 225 24.32 -3.63 -6.82
C PHE A 225 23.98 -4.50 -5.62
N ILE A 226 23.25 -5.58 -5.86
CA ILE A 226 22.63 -6.39 -4.82
C ILE A 226 23.58 -7.53 -4.47
N LEU A 227 23.81 -7.72 -3.18
CA LEU A 227 24.51 -8.87 -2.62
C LEU A 227 23.47 -9.81 -2.04
N THR A 228 23.42 -11.06 -2.51
CA THR A 228 22.47 -12.06 -2.02
C THR A 228 23.12 -13.38 -1.66
N TYR A 229 22.42 -14.16 -0.85
CA TYR A 229 22.67 -15.58 -0.71
C TYR A 229 22.23 -16.33 -1.97
N THR A 230 22.58 -17.60 -1.99
CA THR A 230 22.19 -18.51 -3.06
C THR A 230 20.69 -18.85 -3.05
N ASP A 231 19.98 -18.60 -1.95
CA ASP A 231 18.51 -18.74 -1.81
C ASP A 231 17.73 -17.44 -2.08
N GLY A 232 18.43 -16.34 -2.37
CA GLY A 232 17.83 -15.03 -2.63
C GLY A 232 17.70 -14.10 -1.42
N TYR A 233 18.15 -14.49 -0.22
CA TYR A 233 18.23 -13.56 0.91
C TYR A 233 19.13 -12.37 0.56
N ILE A 234 18.65 -11.14 0.75
CA ILE A 234 19.39 -9.91 0.43
C ILE A 234 20.27 -9.53 1.61
N LEU A 235 21.59 -9.56 1.40
CA LEU A 235 22.59 -9.19 2.39
C LEU A 235 22.81 -7.66 2.42
N ASP A 236 23.00 -7.07 1.24
CA ASP A 236 23.26 -5.64 1.08
C ASP A 236 22.82 -5.16 -0.30
N VAL A 237 22.56 -3.86 -0.42
CA VAL A 237 22.33 -3.16 -1.68
C VAL A 237 23.29 -1.99 -1.75
N LEU A 238 24.33 -2.16 -2.57
CA LEU A 238 25.31 -1.15 -2.89
C LEU A 238 24.91 -0.40 -4.17
N GLY A 239 25.64 0.66 -4.54
CA GLY A 239 25.45 1.34 -5.82
C GLY A 239 24.54 2.58 -5.76
N HIS A 240 25.20 3.73 -5.88
CA HIS A 240 24.76 5.03 -6.40
C HIS A 240 23.55 5.81 -5.88
N PRO A 241 23.66 7.15 -5.95
CA PRO A 241 23.35 7.86 -7.21
C PRO A 241 24.60 8.24 -8.01
N VAL A 242 24.49 8.13 -9.34
CA VAL A 242 25.59 8.14 -10.31
C VAL A 242 26.54 9.32 -10.20
N GLN A 243 27.72 9.10 -9.61
CA GLN A 243 28.82 10.04 -9.51
C GLN A 243 29.58 9.91 -10.82
N GLN A 244 29.49 10.98 -11.58
CA GLN A 244 30.17 11.18 -12.85
C GLN A 244 31.68 11.19 -12.56
N GLN A 245 32.40 10.22 -13.13
CA GLN A 245 33.78 10.45 -13.59
C GLN A 245 33.71 11.05 -14.99
#